data_AF-A0A832JAZ9-F1
#
_entry.id   AF-A0A832JAZ9-F1
#
_cell.length_a   1.000
_cell.length_b   1.000
_cell.length_c   1.000
_cell.angle_alpha   90.00
_cell.angle_beta   90.00
_cell.angle_gamma   90.00
#
_symmetry.space_group_name_H-M   'P 1'
#
loop_
_entity.id
_entity.type
_entity.pdbx_description
1 polymer ?
#
loop_
_entity_poly.entity_id
_entity_poly.type
_entity_poly.pdbx_seq_one_letter_code
_entity_poly.pdbx_strand_id
1 'polypeptide(L)'
;ARCWMLRRALVPTRPGFIEKRHSGGGACIDIGVHILDLALWMMGHPRPVAVSGITQTRLAKQRGAFSLWGGPIPKTFDVEEFAAGFVRFANGATLVLEVSWMLHHPTKGEDMHLWLYGEKGGAHWPSNEIITANNRTRQLLNIQLQVATGGEPHAEECKAFAEAVALGKPSPVPPEQSLDVMAILDGIYRSAETGREVELVY
;
A
#
# COMPACT_ATOMS: atom_id res chain seq x y z
N ALA A 1 12.24 1.23 1.89
CA ALA A 1 11.13 0.37 2.32
C ALA A 1 10.67 -0.50 1.17
N ARG A 2 10.02 -1.63 1.46
CA ARG A 2 9.27 -2.43 0.49
C ARG A 2 7.95 -2.79 1.11
N CYS A 3 6.85 -2.56 0.41
CA CYS A 3 5.55 -2.97 0.89
C CYS A 3 4.67 -3.52 -0.22
N TRP A 4 3.76 -4.41 0.16
CA TRP A 4 2.80 -4.99 -0.77
C TRP A 4 1.51 -5.37 -0.09
N MET A 5 0.44 -5.39 -0.90
CA MET A 5 -0.86 -5.94 -0.53
C MET A 5 -1.38 -6.74 -1.73
N LEU A 6 -1.31 -8.07 -1.62
CA LEU A 6 -1.55 -8.97 -2.74
C LEU A 6 -2.69 -9.93 -2.41
N ARG A 7 -3.60 -10.09 -3.37
CA ARG A 7 -4.68 -11.07 -3.35
C ARG A 7 -4.50 -12.02 -4.54
N ARG A 8 -4.88 -13.29 -4.34
CA ARG A 8 -4.80 -14.30 -5.41
C ARG A 8 -5.95 -14.18 -6.41
N ALA A 9 -7.18 -14.07 -5.90
CA ALA A 9 -8.41 -14.04 -6.69
C ALA A 9 -9.57 -13.41 -5.89
N LEU A 10 -9.27 -12.38 -5.08
CA LEU A 10 -10.24 -11.68 -4.24
C LEU A 10 -10.52 -10.29 -4.85
N VAL A 11 -11.06 -10.30 -6.06
CA VAL A 11 -11.37 -9.09 -6.82
C VAL A 11 -12.77 -8.61 -6.44
N PRO A 12 -12.98 -7.34 -6.06
CA PRO A 12 -14.32 -6.77 -5.99
C PRO A 12 -15.02 -6.91 -7.35
N THR A 13 -16.30 -7.27 -7.39
CA THR A 13 -17.05 -7.44 -8.66
C THR A 13 -18.21 -6.46 -8.81
N ARG A 14 -18.31 -5.48 -7.92
CA ARG A 14 -19.38 -4.47 -7.96
C ARG A 14 -18.98 -3.29 -8.87
N PRO A 15 -19.93 -2.68 -9.59
CA PRO A 15 -19.67 -1.52 -10.45
C PRO A 15 -18.87 -0.40 -9.79
N GLY A 16 -19.14 -0.11 -8.51
CA GLY A 16 -18.44 0.94 -7.76
C GLY A 16 -16.92 0.73 -7.58
N PHE A 17 -16.40 -0.49 -7.81
CA PHE A 17 -14.97 -0.79 -7.74
C PHE A 17 -14.35 -0.99 -9.12
N ILE A 18 -15.06 -1.68 -10.02
CA ILE A 18 -14.48 -2.19 -11.26
C ILE A 18 -14.69 -1.29 -12.46
N GLU A 19 -15.54 -0.26 -12.32
CA GLU A 19 -15.82 0.71 -13.36
C GLU A 19 -15.17 2.04 -13.00
N LYS A 20 -14.16 2.43 -13.78
CA LYS A 20 -13.31 3.61 -13.58
C LYS A 20 -14.10 4.90 -13.43
N ARG A 21 -15.26 5.01 -14.09
CA ARG A 21 -16.18 6.16 -13.92
C ARG A 21 -16.69 6.35 -12.49
N HIS A 22 -16.67 5.29 -11.67
CA HIS A 22 -17.12 5.31 -10.28
C HIS A 22 -15.95 5.29 -9.31
N SER A 23 -14.94 4.45 -9.56
CA SER A 23 -13.82 4.27 -8.63
C SER A 23 -12.63 5.20 -8.90
N GLY A 24 -12.42 5.66 -10.13
CA GLY A 24 -11.22 6.38 -10.58
C GLY A 24 -10.04 5.46 -10.94
N GLY A 25 -10.01 4.24 -10.39
CA GLY A 25 -8.91 3.28 -10.50
C GLY A 25 -9.24 1.94 -9.83
N GLY A 26 -8.32 0.99 -9.92
CA GLY A 26 -8.50 -0.37 -9.41
C GLY A 26 -7.68 -0.65 -8.16
N ALA A 27 -6.92 -1.75 -8.19
CA ALA A 27 -6.13 -2.20 -7.04
C ALA A 27 -5.14 -1.14 -6.51
N CYS A 28 -4.64 -0.25 -7.37
CA CYS A 28 -3.67 0.78 -6.97
C CYS A 28 -4.25 1.73 -5.92
N ILE A 29 -5.46 2.26 -6.15
CA ILE A 29 -6.09 3.19 -5.21
C ILE A 29 -6.90 2.51 -4.11
N ASP A 30 -7.41 1.30 -4.35
CA ASP A 30 -8.25 0.59 -3.36
C ASP A 30 -7.41 0.04 -2.21
N ILE A 31 -6.43 -0.82 -2.52
CA ILE A 31 -5.60 -1.48 -1.51
C ILE A 31 -4.22 -0.87 -1.40
N GLY A 32 -3.74 -0.20 -2.45
CA GLY A 32 -2.44 0.47 -2.40
C GLY A 32 -2.43 1.66 -1.46
N VAL A 33 -3.55 2.38 -1.32
CA VAL A 33 -3.66 3.47 -0.34
C VAL A 33 -3.34 3.00 1.08
N HIS A 34 -3.85 1.84 1.49
CA HIS A 34 -3.68 1.34 2.86
C HIS A 34 -2.22 0.96 3.17
N ILE A 35 -1.61 0.13 2.33
CA ILE A 35 -0.25 -0.33 2.59
C ILE A 35 0.80 0.76 2.34
N LEU A 36 0.52 1.70 1.43
CA LEU A 36 1.36 2.87 1.20
C LEU A 36 1.28 3.85 2.37
N ASP A 37 0.09 4.17 2.86
CA ASP A 37 -0.12 5.04 4.01
C ASP A 37 0.61 4.49 5.25
N LEU A 38 0.43 3.20 5.55
CA LEU A 38 1.17 2.53 6.64
C LEU A 38 2.69 2.64 6.46
N ALA A 39 3.19 2.47 5.23
CA ALA A 39 4.60 2.58 4.93
C ALA A 39 5.13 4.00 5.14
N LEU A 40 4.41 5.02 4.66
CA LEU A 40 4.79 6.42 4.86
C LEU A 40 4.74 6.78 6.34
N TRP A 41 3.71 6.36 7.06
CA TRP A 41 3.57 6.59 8.49
C TRP A 41 4.76 6.01 9.27
N MET A 42 5.12 4.74 9.02
CA MET A 42 6.30 4.13 9.68
C MET A 42 7.63 4.74 9.22
N MET A 43 7.69 5.33 8.02
CA MET A 43 8.87 6.06 7.54
C MET A 43 8.93 7.51 8.07
N GLY A 44 7.90 7.98 8.77
CA GLY A 44 7.81 9.37 9.27
C GLY A 44 7.41 10.39 8.21
N HIS A 45 6.64 9.99 7.21
CA HIS A 45 6.16 10.80 6.07
C HIS A 45 7.28 11.63 5.39
N PRO A 46 8.32 10.99 4.84
CA PRO A 46 9.28 11.71 4.02
C PRO A 46 8.59 12.21 2.74
N ARG A 47 8.93 13.44 2.31
CA ARG A 47 8.34 14.06 1.11
C ARG A 47 8.70 13.26 -0.16
N PRO A 48 7.74 12.73 -0.92
CA PRO A 48 8.01 12.02 -2.16
C PRO A 48 8.35 13.01 -3.28
N VAL A 49 9.25 12.64 -4.19
CA VAL A 49 9.75 13.54 -5.26
C VAL A 49 9.61 12.96 -6.66
N ALA A 50 9.65 11.64 -6.82
CA ALA A 50 9.50 11.01 -8.13
C ALA A 50 8.97 9.59 -8.00
N VAL A 51 8.24 9.14 -9.02
CA VAL A 51 7.64 7.80 -9.11
C VAL A 51 7.86 7.23 -10.50
N SER A 52 8.25 5.95 -10.54
CA SER A 52 8.24 5.13 -11.75
C SER A 52 7.32 3.95 -11.51
N GLY A 53 6.31 3.74 -12.35
CA GLY A 53 5.21 2.81 -12.04
C GLY A 53 4.55 2.19 -13.26
N ILE A 54 3.82 1.10 -13.00
CA ILE A 54 3.04 0.36 -13.99
C ILE A 54 1.67 -0.02 -13.42
N THR A 55 0.69 -0.16 -14.31
CA THR A 55 -0.64 -0.70 -14.02
C THR A 55 -0.99 -1.73 -15.08
N GLN A 56 -1.61 -2.86 -14.70
CA GLN A 56 -1.98 -3.93 -15.64
C GLN A 56 -3.37 -4.51 -15.37
N THR A 57 -4.04 -4.84 -16.48
CA THR A 57 -5.34 -5.53 -16.49
C THR A 57 -5.31 -6.77 -17.39
N ARG A 58 -4.45 -7.73 -17.09
CA ARG A 58 -4.24 -8.94 -17.90
C ARG A 58 -5.03 -10.12 -17.40
N LEU A 59 -5.00 -10.41 -16.10
CA LEU A 59 -5.63 -11.60 -15.54
C LEU A 59 -7.15 -11.46 -15.51
N ALA A 60 -7.68 -10.28 -15.16
CA ALA A 60 -9.12 -10.03 -15.14
C ALA A 60 -9.76 -10.13 -16.54
N LYS A 61 -8.96 -9.94 -17.62
CA LYS A 61 -9.42 -10.03 -19.01
C LYS A 61 -9.36 -11.43 -19.61
N GLN A 62 -8.81 -12.41 -18.90
CA GLN A 62 -8.75 -13.78 -19.40
C GLN A 62 -10.15 -14.39 -19.50
N ARG A 63 -10.36 -15.25 -20.50
CA ARG A 63 -11.61 -15.99 -20.65
C ARG A 63 -11.79 -16.90 -19.43
N GLY A 64 -12.93 -16.75 -18.75
CA GLY A 64 -13.24 -17.55 -17.56
C GLY A 64 -12.55 -17.06 -16.28
N ALA A 65 -11.93 -15.86 -16.29
CA ALA A 65 -11.47 -15.23 -15.07
C ALA A 65 -12.61 -15.09 -14.06
N PHE A 66 -12.31 -15.31 -12.79
CA PHE A 66 -13.29 -15.30 -11.71
C PHE A 66 -12.67 -14.75 -10.42
N SER A 67 -13.54 -14.27 -9.54
CA SER A 67 -13.27 -13.85 -8.17
C SER A 67 -13.97 -14.79 -7.20
N LEU A 68 -13.30 -15.14 -6.10
CA LEU A 68 -13.92 -15.90 -5.01
C LEU A 68 -14.97 -15.09 -4.23
N TRP A 69 -15.01 -13.76 -4.41
CA TRP A 69 -16.02 -12.89 -3.79
C TRP A 69 -17.28 -12.66 -4.62
N GLY A 70 -17.25 -13.03 -5.91
CA GLY A 70 -18.31 -12.61 -6.83
C GLY A 70 -18.49 -13.43 -8.09
N GLY A 71 -17.82 -14.58 -8.20
CA GLY A 71 -17.93 -15.44 -9.38
C GLY A 71 -17.23 -14.83 -10.62
N PRO A 72 -17.78 -14.97 -11.83
CA PRO A 72 -17.14 -14.49 -13.06
C PRO A 72 -16.80 -12.98 -13.02
N ILE A 73 -15.65 -12.59 -13.57
CA ILE A 73 -15.30 -11.17 -13.71
C ILE A 73 -16.26 -10.48 -14.69
N PRO A 74 -16.93 -9.38 -14.30
CA PRO A 74 -17.87 -8.68 -15.18
C PRO A 74 -17.18 -8.09 -16.41
N LYS A 75 -17.91 -8.05 -17.53
CA LYS A 75 -17.41 -7.44 -18.79
C LYS A 75 -17.15 -5.93 -18.67
N THR A 76 -17.79 -5.27 -17.70
CA THR A 76 -17.64 -3.83 -17.46
C THR A 76 -16.36 -3.45 -16.70
N PHE A 77 -15.56 -4.44 -16.27
CA PHE A 77 -14.27 -4.21 -15.60
C PHE A 77 -13.32 -3.40 -16.50
N ASP A 78 -12.97 -2.16 -16.15
CA ASP A 78 -12.12 -1.26 -16.95
C ASP A 78 -11.03 -0.54 -16.13
N VAL A 79 -10.71 -1.07 -14.95
CA VAL A 79 -9.60 -0.63 -14.09
C VAL A 79 -8.43 -1.63 -14.10
N GLU A 80 -7.35 -1.38 -13.37
CA GLU A 80 -6.23 -2.31 -13.19
C GLU A 80 -6.44 -3.32 -12.05
N GLU A 81 -6.04 -4.58 -12.27
CA GLU A 81 -6.01 -5.57 -11.19
C GLU A 81 -4.66 -5.63 -10.48
N PHE A 82 -3.62 -5.06 -11.08
CA PHE A 82 -2.25 -5.05 -10.59
C PHE A 82 -1.62 -3.67 -10.81
N ALA A 83 -0.88 -3.20 -9.82
CA ALA A 83 0.00 -2.04 -9.96
C ALA A 83 1.30 -2.24 -9.18
N ALA A 84 2.37 -1.62 -9.65
CA ALA A 84 3.64 -1.58 -8.95
C ALA A 84 4.32 -0.22 -9.16
N GLY A 85 5.12 0.20 -8.18
CA GLY A 85 5.80 1.50 -8.22
C GLY A 85 7.11 1.52 -7.45
N PHE A 86 8.05 2.33 -7.94
CA PHE A 86 9.29 2.71 -7.27
C PHE A 86 9.22 4.21 -6.96
N VAL A 87 9.33 4.57 -5.69
CA VAL A 87 9.19 5.94 -5.19
C VAL A 87 10.54 6.42 -4.65
N ARG A 88 10.91 7.66 -4.99
CA ARG A 88 12.04 8.38 -4.41
C ARG A 88 11.56 9.47 -3.48
N PHE A 89 12.28 9.67 -2.38
CA PHE A 89 11.98 10.70 -1.39
C PHE A 89 13.08 11.75 -1.31
N ALA A 90 12.74 12.97 -0.87
CA ALA A 90 13.67 14.10 -0.79
C ALA A 90 14.85 13.84 0.17
N ASN A 91 14.69 12.96 1.16
CA ASN A 91 15.73 12.56 2.11
C ASN A 91 16.63 11.42 1.58
N GLY A 92 16.47 11.01 0.32
CA GLY A 92 17.24 9.91 -0.29
C GLY A 92 16.68 8.51 -0.01
N ALA A 93 15.62 8.37 0.80
CA ALA A 93 14.94 7.09 0.96
C ALA A 93 14.24 6.66 -0.34
N THR A 94 13.93 5.38 -0.42
CA THR A 94 13.16 4.79 -1.53
C THR A 94 12.09 3.84 -1.01
N LEU A 95 11.02 3.65 -1.78
CA LEU A 95 9.96 2.67 -1.50
C LEU A 95 9.62 1.88 -2.77
N VAL A 96 9.42 0.58 -2.61
CA VAL A 96 8.83 -0.30 -3.64
C VAL A 96 7.45 -0.72 -3.20
N LEU A 97 6.44 -0.48 -4.03
CA LEU A 97 5.05 -0.85 -3.84
C LEU A 97 4.63 -1.92 -4.85
N GLU A 98 3.96 -2.97 -4.40
CA GLU A 98 3.30 -3.96 -5.26
C GLU A 98 1.90 -4.24 -4.74
N VAL A 99 0.88 -4.11 -5.60
CA VAL A 99 -0.52 -4.30 -5.18
C VAL A 99 -1.31 -5.05 -6.22
N SER A 100 -2.16 -5.95 -5.76
CA SER A 100 -2.96 -6.76 -6.66
C SER A 100 -4.24 -7.31 -6.05
N TRP A 101 -5.32 -7.27 -6.83
CA TRP A 101 -6.54 -8.02 -6.53
C TRP A 101 -6.50 -9.47 -7.04
N MET A 102 -5.71 -9.72 -8.10
CA MET A 102 -5.60 -11.01 -8.75
C MET A 102 -4.17 -11.23 -9.27
N LEU A 103 -3.51 -12.24 -8.72
CA LEU A 103 -2.14 -12.61 -9.05
C LEU A 103 -1.98 -14.12 -8.82
N HIS A 104 -1.10 -14.79 -9.56
CA HIS A 104 -0.71 -16.18 -9.25
C HIS A 104 0.21 -16.24 -8.03
N HIS A 105 -0.34 -15.84 -6.88
CA HIS A 105 0.34 -15.75 -5.59
C HIS A 105 -0.26 -16.78 -4.61
N PRO A 106 0.55 -17.56 -3.86
CA PRO A 106 0.06 -18.62 -2.99
C PRO A 106 -0.51 -18.11 -1.65
N THR A 107 -1.42 -17.13 -1.69
CA THR A 107 -2.18 -16.66 -0.52
C THR A 107 -3.63 -17.15 -0.55
N LYS A 108 -4.23 -17.32 0.65
CA LYS A 108 -5.65 -17.66 0.83
C LYS A 108 -6.53 -16.43 1.08
N GLY A 109 -5.91 -15.29 1.41
CA GLY A 109 -6.59 -14.05 1.78
C GLY A 109 -5.84 -12.86 1.21
N GLU A 110 -5.55 -11.90 2.07
CA GLU A 110 -4.71 -10.76 1.77
C GLU A 110 -3.30 -11.04 2.29
N ASP A 111 -2.31 -10.99 1.40
CA ASP A 111 -0.91 -11.02 1.76
C ASP A 111 -0.41 -9.57 1.87
N MET A 112 -0.34 -9.06 3.10
CA MET A 112 0.05 -7.70 3.40
C MET A 112 1.37 -7.69 4.15
N HIS A 113 2.36 -6.97 3.64
CA HIS A 113 3.65 -6.87 4.28
C HIS A 113 4.30 -5.52 4.07
N LEU A 114 5.04 -5.08 5.07
CA LEU A 114 5.90 -3.92 5.03
C LEU A 114 7.25 -4.27 5.65
N TRP A 115 8.29 -4.06 4.86
CA TRP A 115 9.67 -4.12 5.28
C TRP A 115 10.30 -2.73 5.29
N LEU A 116 10.90 -2.38 6.43
CA LEU A 116 11.74 -1.20 6.59
C LEU A 116 13.19 -1.66 6.73
N TYR A 117 14.08 -0.91 6.09
CA TYR A 117 15.52 -1.14 6.17
C TYR A 117 16.18 0.21 6.40
N GLY A 118 16.86 0.34 7.54
CA GLY A 118 17.64 1.51 7.89
C GLY A 118 19.08 1.12 8.23
N GLU A 119 19.89 2.12 8.57
CA GLU A 119 21.32 1.93 8.83
C GLU A 119 21.60 1.08 10.09
N LYS A 120 20.68 1.08 11.05
CA LYS A 120 20.84 0.40 12.36
C LYS A 120 20.02 -0.88 12.50
N GLY A 121 19.18 -1.19 11.51
CA GLY A 121 18.32 -2.37 11.54
C GLY A 121 17.18 -2.30 10.53
N GLY A 122 16.42 -3.39 10.47
CA GLY A 122 15.18 -3.49 9.73
C GLY A 122 14.01 -3.85 10.62
N ALA A 123 12.81 -3.65 10.10
CA ALA A 123 11.56 -4.03 10.76
C ALA A 123 10.64 -4.71 9.75
N HIS A 124 9.89 -5.71 10.20
CA HIS A 124 8.90 -6.41 9.39
C HIS A 124 7.54 -6.37 10.06
N TRP A 125 6.56 -5.85 9.33
CA TRP A 125 5.14 -5.97 9.66
C TRP A 125 4.47 -6.93 8.66
N PRO A 126 3.52 -7.79 9.10
CA PRO A 126 2.91 -7.86 10.44
C PRO A 126 3.58 -8.84 11.42
N SER A 127 4.72 -9.44 11.06
CA SER A 127 5.41 -10.37 11.95
C SER A 127 5.89 -9.70 13.24
N ASN A 128 6.05 -8.37 13.26
CA ASN A 128 6.56 -7.58 14.37
C ASN A 128 7.99 -7.99 14.77
N GLU A 129 8.82 -8.23 13.76
CA GLU A 129 10.24 -8.55 13.93
C GLU A 129 11.11 -7.30 13.76
N ILE A 130 12.13 -7.19 14.61
CA ILE A 130 13.24 -6.23 14.45
C ILE A 130 14.50 -7.02 14.12
N ILE A 131 15.15 -6.66 13.01
CA ILE A 131 16.37 -7.32 12.52
C ILE A 131 17.54 -6.35 12.72
N THR A 132 18.61 -6.79 13.35
CA THR A 132 19.80 -5.96 13.54
C THR A 132 21.08 -6.80 13.61
N ALA A 133 22.24 -6.13 13.56
CA ALA A 133 23.54 -6.76 13.67
C ALA A 133 24.32 -6.15 14.83
N ASN A 134 24.88 -7.01 15.68
CA ASN A 134 25.89 -6.61 16.65
C ASN A 134 27.27 -6.80 16.02
N ASN A 135 27.81 -5.73 15.42
CA ASN A 135 29.10 -5.76 14.75
C ASN A 135 30.27 -6.06 15.70
N ARG A 136 30.14 -5.76 17.00
CA ARG A 136 31.17 -6.06 18.01
C ARG A 136 31.25 -7.55 18.31
N THR A 137 30.12 -8.23 18.43
CA THR A 137 30.06 -9.68 18.71
C THR A 137 29.93 -10.54 17.46
N ARG A 138 29.80 -9.92 16.27
CA ARG A 138 29.57 -10.59 14.97
C ARG A 138 28.31 -11.47 14.96
N GLN A 139 27.26 -10.97 15.58
CA GLN A 139 25.97 -11.69 15.67
C GLN A 139 24.91 -10.97 14.84
N LEU A 140 24.11 -11.78 14.15
CA LEU A 140 22.85 -11.35 13.55
C LEU A 140 21.72 -11.63 14.55
N LEU A 141 20.85 -10.65 14.74
CA LEU A 141 19.80 -10.69 15.74
C LEU A 141 18.45 -10.52 15.07
N ASN A 142 17.56 -11.49 15.30
CA ASN A 142 16.15 -11.41 14.96
C ASN A 142 15.37 -11.31 16.27
N ILE A 143 14.79 -10.15 16.54
CA ILE A 143 14.09 -9.85 17.78
C ILE A 143 12.60 -9.88 17.48
N GLN A 144 11.91 -10.89 18.02
CA GLN A 144 10.46 -10.98 17.94
C GLN A 144 9.83 -10.15 19.06
N LEU A 145 9.03 -9.14 18.70
CA LEU A 145 8.21 -8.43 19.67
C LEU A 145 7.10 -9.37 20.17
N GLN A 146 7.02 -9.57 21.49
CA GLN A 146 6.08 -10.51 22.12
C GLN A 146 4.83 -9.82 22.69
N VAL A 147 4.95 -8.53 23.03
CA VAL A 147 3.87 -7.77 23.66
C VAL A 147 3.18 -6.94 22.59
N ALA A 148 2.03 -7.41 22.14
CA ALA A 148 1.07 -6.59 21.40
C ALA A 148 0.09 -5.99 22.41
N THR A 149 0.08 -4.67 22.51
CA THR A 149 -0.95 -3.92 23.24
C THR A 149 -1.71 -3.06 22.25
N GLY A 150 -3.03 -3.05 22.33
CA GLY A 150 -3.86 -2.28 21.40
C GLY A 150 -5.31 -2.75 21.42
N GLY A 151 -6.21 -1.84 21.05
CA GLY A 151 -7.62 -2.16 20.78
C GLY A 151 -7.81 -2.68 19.36
N GLU A 152 -9.07 -2.80 18.96
CA GLU A 152 -9.44 -3.01 17.56
C GLU A 152 -9.07 -1.73 16.76
N PRO A 153 -8.21 -1.80 15.72
CA PRO A 153 -7.63 -0.61 15.08
C PRO A 153 -8.65 0.40 14.56
N HIS A 154 -9.74 -0.07 13.94
CA HIS A 154 -10.76 0.82 13.40
C HIS A 154 -11.53 1.55 14.51
N ALA A 155 -11.83 0.88 15.62
CA ALA A 155 -12.42 1.50 16.80
C ALA A 155 -11.49 2.56 17.42
N GLU A 156 -10.17 2.31 17.47
CA GLU A 156 -9.21 3.30 17.95
C GLU A 156 -9.12 4.52 17.02
N GLU A 157 -9.15 4.32 15.70
CA GLU A 157 -9.24 5.40 14.72
C GLU A 157 -10.51 6.25 14.93
N CYS A 158 -11.67 5.60 15.09
CA CYS A 158 -12.95 6.28 15.34
C CYS A 158 -12.92 7.09 16.64
N LYS A 159 -12.33 6.55 17.70
CA LYS A 159 -12.15 7.26 18.98
C LYS A 159 -11.24 8.47 18.83
N ALA A 160 -10.09 8.32 18.17
CA ALA A 160 -9.13 9.40 17.96
C ALA A 160 -9.75 10.54 17.14
N PHE A 161 -10.51 10.20 16.10
CA PHE A 161 -11.26 11.19 15.31
C PHE A 161 -12.33 11.89 16.15
N ALA A 162 -13.16 11.14 16.89
CA ALA A 162 -14.21 11.72 17.73
C ALA A 162 -13.64 12.64 18.82
N GLU A 163 -12.52 12.25 19.44
CA GLU A 163 -11.81 13.07 20.42
C GLU A 163 -11.28 14.36 19.78
N ALA A 164 -10.69 14.29 18.58
CA ALA A 164 -10.19 15.46 17.89
C ALA A 164 -11.29 16.49 17.61
N VAL A 165 -12.45 16.03 17.16
CA VAL A 165 -13.63 16.87 16.95
C VAL A 165 -14.14 17.46 18.27
N ALA A 166 -14.33 16.62 19.29
CA ALA A 166 -14.91 17.05 20.56
C ALA A 166 -14.05 18.07 21.31
N LEU A 167 -12.72 17.96 21.19
CA LEU A 167 -11.76 18.80 21.90
C LEU A 167 -11.12 19.89 21.02
N GLY A 168 -11.50 19.99 19.75
CA GLY A 168 -10.89 20.93 18.80
C GLY A 168 -9.38 20.69 18.58
N LYS A 169 -8.94 19.44 18.67
CA LYS A 169 -7.54 19.06 18.37
C LYS A 169 -7.35 18.95 16.85
N PRO A 170 -6.09 19.02 16.36
CA PRO A 170 -5.79 18.67 14.98
C PRO A 170 -6.27 17.25 14.62
N SER A 171 -6.56 17.03 13.33
CA SER A 171 -6.85 15.69 12.82
C SER A 171 -5.73 14.71 13.19
N PRO A 172 -6.04 13.47 13.64
CA PRO A 172 -5.01 12.46 13.90
C PRO A 172 -4.26 12.06 12.62
N VAL A 173 -4.87 12.28 11.46
CA VAL A 173 -4.26 12.15 10.13
C VAL A 173 -4.27 13.52 9.46
N PRO A 174 -3.16 14.26 9.45
CA PRO A 174 -3.05 15.53 8.76
C PRO A 174 -3.36 15.38 7.26
N PRO A 175 -4.11 16.31 6.65
CA PRO A 175 -4.49 16.20 5.23
C PRO A 175 -3.29 16.18 4.28
N GLU A 176 -2.16 16.79 4.67
CA GLU A 176 -0.93 16.79 3.89
C GLU A 176 -0.36 15.37 3.73
N GLN A 177 -0.51 14.53 4.76
CA GLN A 177 -0.09 13.13 4.69
C GLN A 177 -0.92 12.33 3.69
N SER A 178 -2.24 12.56 3.67
CA SER A 178 -3.11 11.96 2.66
C SER A 178 -2.79 12.46 1.25
N LEU A 179 -2.40 13.73 1.11
CA LEU A 179 -1.97 14.30 -0.16
C LEU A 179 -0.71 13.62 -0.69
N ASP A 180 0.29 13.36 0.17
CA ASP A 180 1.50 12.61 -0.20
C ASP A 180 1.17 11.22 -0.75
N VAL A 181 0.27 10.49 -0.07
CA VAL A 181 -0.21 9.16 -0.51
C VAL A 181 -0.87 9.27 -1.88
N MET A 182 -1.84 10.18 -2.03
CA MET A 182 -2.58 10.35 -3.29
C MET A 182 -1.67 10.78 -4.44
N ALA A 183 -0.69 11.65 -4.19
CA ALA A 183 0.26 12.09 -5.21
C ALA A 183 1.14 10.95 -5.72
N ILE A 184 1.55 10.03 -4.84
CA ILE A 184 2.30 8.83 -5.26
C ILE A 184 1.41 7.92 -6.11
N LEU A 185 0.16 7.66 -5.70
CA LEU A 185 -0.76 6.79 -6.44
C LEU A 185 -1.12 7.37 -7.81
N ASP A 186 -1.41 8.67 -7.90
CA ASP A 186 -1.57 9.39 -9.16
C ASP A 186 -0.30 9.31 -10.02
N GLY A 187 0.86 9.49 -9.39
CA GLY A 187 2.16 9.35 -10.04
C GLY A 187 2.37 7.97 -10.68
N ILE A 188 1.90 6.89 -10.04
CA ILE A 188 1.95 5.54 -10.63
C ILE A 188 1.12 5.47 -11.92
N TYR A 189 -0.10 6.00 -11.93
CA TYR A 189 -0.92 6.02 -13.15
C TYR A 189 -0.29 6.86 -14.25
N ARG A 190 0.19 8.06 -13.93
CA ARG A 190 0.87 8.94 -14.91
C ARG A 190 2.15 8.32 -15.45
N SER A 191 2.91 7.63 -14.61
CA SER A 191 4.10 6.92 -15.03
C SER A 191 3.75 5.74 -15.94
N ALA A 192 2.71 4.98 -15.60
CA ALA A 192 2.22 3.87 -16.42
C ALA A 192 1.74 4.34 -17.81
N GLU A 193 1.05 5.48 -17.87
CA GLU A 193 0.56 6.07 -19.12
C GLU A 193 1.70 6.61 -19.99
N THR A 194 2.69 7.27 -19.38
CA THR A 194 3.82 7.89 -20.11
C THR A 194 5.00 6.96 -20.36
N GLY A 195 5.04 5.80 -19.71
CA GLY A 195 6.11 4.81 -19.85
C GLY A 195 7.46 5.26 -19.27
N ARG A 196 7.48 6.24 -18.35
CA ARG A 196 8.70 6.80 -17.75
C ARG A 196 8.46 7.30 -16.33
N GLU A 197 9.55 7.54 -15.60
CA GLU A 197 9.50 8.18 -14.28
C GLU A 197 8.86 9.57 -14.39
N VAL A 198 8.01 9.92 -13.41
CA VAL A 198 7.36 11.22 -13.29
C VAL A 198 7.79 11.92 -12.01
N GLU A 199 8.01 13.22 -12.12
CA GLU A 199 8.22 14.08 -10.95
C GLU A 199 6.88 14.37 -10.27
N LEU A 200 6.90 14.42 -8.94
CA LEU A 200 5.76 14.80 -8.14
C LEU A 200 5.86 16.29 -7.75
N VAL A 201 4.98 17.10 -8.32
CA VAL A 201 4.89 18.54 -8.07
C VAL A 201 3.44 18.87 -7.74
N TYR A 202 3.18 19.34 -6.52
CA TYR A 202 1.87 19.76 -6.01
C TYR A 202 2.03 20.68 -4.81
#